data_AF-B9TLR1-F1
#
_entry.id   AF-B9TLR1-F1
#
_cell.length_a   1.000
_cell.length_b   1.000
_cell.length_c   1.000
_cell.angle_alpha   90.00
_cell.angle_beta   90.00
_cell.angle_gamma   90.00
#
_symmetry.space_group_name_H-M   'P 1'
#
loop_
_entity.id
_entity.type
_entity.pdbx_description
1 polymer ?
#
loop_
_entity_poly.entity_id
_entity_poly.type
_entity_poly.pdbx_seq_one_letter_code
_entity_poly.pdbx_strand_id
1 'polypeptide(L)'
;MIRRSGDGSGNPTATPARGYRITRGYNSRPFAATDIMTAHFAPLVLNPNAERRLRAGHVWIYSNEIDTKKSPLKSFEAGQQVHVVQSNGKPL
;
A
#
# COMPACT_ATOMS: atom_id res chain seq x y z
N MET A 1 -2.15 34.00 -49.42
CA MET A 1 -2.74 35.19 -48.77
C MET A 1 -3.84 34.70 -47.84
N ILE A 2 -3.74 35.05 -46.55
CA ILE A 2 -4.58 34.58 -45.42
C ILE A 2 -5.92 35.36 -45.40
N ARG A 3 -6.93 34.84 -44.66
CA ARG A 3 -8.04 35.52 -43.89
C ARG A 3 -9.43 35.11 -44.43
N ARG A 4 -10.51 34.84 -43.66
CA ARG A 4 -10.97 35.02 -42.24
C ARG A 4 -12.24 34.13 -42.08
N SER A 5 -12.50 33.38 -41.00
CA SER A 5 -12.93 33.73 -39.62
C SER A 5 -14.44 33.98 -39.44
N GLY A 6 -15.02 33.27 -38.45
CA GLY A 6 -16.35 33.45 -37.83
C GLY A 6 -17.44 32.59 -38.48
N ASP A 7 -18.46 32.04 -37.84
CA ASP A 7 -19.01 32.04 -36.47
C ASP A 7 -20.31 31.20 -36.59
N GLY A 8 -20.61 30.23 -35.70
CA GLY A 8 -21.54 30.45 -34.59
C GLY A 8 -23.00 30.04 -34.91
N SER A 9 -23.59 29.25 -34.01
CA SER A 9 -25.05 28.97 -33.85
C SER A 9 -25.69 27.99 -34.84
N GLY A 10 -26.57 27.06 -34.46
CA GLY A 10 -27.21 26.79 -33.17
C GLY A 10 -28.01 25.49 -33.27
N ASN A 11 -28.11 24.80 -32.15
CA ASN A 11 -28.98 23.65 -31.97
C ASN A 11 -30.30 24.13 -31.35
N PRO A 12 -31.47 23.81 -31.92
CA PRO A 12 -32.71 23.89 -31.16
C PRO A 12 -33.50 22.57 -31.14
N THR A 13 -33.71 22.04 -29.92
CA THR A 13 -35.04 21.76 -29.32
C THR A 13 -35.83 20.58 -29.95
N ALA A 14 -36.32 19.52 -29.27
CA ALA A 14 -36.94 19.44 -27.94
C ALA A 14 -37.08 17.99 -27.39
N THR A 15 -37.01 17.89 -26.06
CA THR A 15 -37.53 16.94 -25.03
C THR A 15 -38.96 16.40 -25.36
N PRO A 16 -39.43 15.17 -24.94
CA PRO A 16 -39.53 14.85 -23.51
C PRO A 16 -39.37 13.41 -22.99
N ALA A 17 -38.91 13.38 -21.73
CA ALA A 17 -39.30 12.52 -20.61
C ALA A 17 -39.55 11.02 -20.87
N ARG A 18 -38.61 10.19 -20.41
CA ARG A 18 -38.96 8.86 -19.89
C ARG A 18 -38.09 8.56 -18.68
N GLY A 19 -38.77 8.28 -17.57
CA GLY A 19 -38.28 8.46 -16.22
C GLY A 19 -36.97 7.78 -15.89
N TYR A 20 -36.20 8.43 -15.03
CA TYR A 20 -35.21 7.76 -14.19
C TYR A 20 -35.93 6.80 -13.25
N ARG A 21 -36.25 5.60 -13.75
CA ARG A 21 -36.59 4.46 -12.89
C ARG A 21 -35.27 3.79 -12.56
N ILE A 22 -34.67 4.22 -11.46
CA ILE A 22 -33.50 3.57 -10.87
C ILE A 22 -33.98 2.20 -10.40
N THR A 23 -33.91 1.19 -11.27
CA THR A 23 -34.10 -0.19 -10.86
C THR A 23 -32.93 -0.55 -9.96
N ARG A 24 -33.24 -0.55 -8.67
CA ARG A 24 -32.55 -1.26 -7.59
C ARG A 24 -31.98 -2.58 -8.11
N GLY A 25 -30.71 -2.53 -8.44
CA GLY A 25 -29.88 -3.68 -8.76
C GLY A 25 -28.54 -3.43 -8.08
N TYR A 26 -28.52 -3.59 -6.76
CA TYR A 26 -27.27 -3.91 -6.09
C TYR A 26 -26.90 -5.31 -6.58
N ASN A 27 -26.41 -5.40 -7.81
CA ASN A 27 -25.71 -6.58 -8.26
C ASN A 27 -24.55 -6.70 -7.30
N SER A 28 -24.70 -7.64 -6.37
CA SER A 28 -23.71 -8.19 -5.45
C SER A 28 -22.54 -8.73 -6.26
N ARG A 29 -21.82 -7.84 -6.94
CA ARG A 29 -20.40 -7.98 -7.07
C ARG A 29 -19.91 -7.80 -5.65
N PRO A 30 -19.34 -8.82 -4.97
CA PRO A 30 -18.38 -8.44 -3.96
C PRO A 30 -17.42 -7.53 -4.72
N PHE A 31 -17.39 -6.24 -4.39
CA PHE A 31 -16.12 -5.52 -4.41
C PHE A 31 -15.21 -6.53 -3.74
N ALA A 32 -14.34 -7.20 -4.52
CA ALA A 32 -13.53 -8.28 -4.02
C ALA A 32 -12.92 -7.71 -2.76
N ALA A 33 -13.38 -8.22 -1.62
CA ALA A 33 -13.05 -7.65 -0.33
C ALA A 33 -11.55 -7.55 -0.37
N THR A 34 -11.05 -6.31 -0.27
CA THR A 34 -9.63 -5.99 -0.10
C THR A 34 -9.00 -7.16 0.62
N ASP A 35 -8.22 -7.98 -0.10
CA ASP A 35 -7.20 -8.78 0.54
C ASP A 35 -6.32 -7.71 1.16
N ILE A 36 -6.65 -7.39 2.41
CA ILE A 36 -5.94 -6.43 3.23
C ILE A 36 -4.56 -7.03 3.33
N MET A 37 -3.72 -6.49 2.45
CA MET A 37 -2.42 -6.98 2.03
C MET A 37 -1.63 -7.42 3.25
N THR A 38 -1.76 -8.69 3.62
CA THR A 38 -0.93 -9.26 4.67
C THR A 38 0.39 -9.54 3.99
N ALA A 39 1.23 -8.50 3.94
CA ALA A 39 2.56 -8.64 3.39
C ALA A 39 3.38 -9.52 4.36
N HIS A 40 3.61 -10.77 3.95
CA HIS A 40 4.40 -11.74 4.70
C HIS A 40 5.88 -11.43 4.52
N PHE A 41 6.42 -10.52 5.34
CA PHE A 41 7.84 -10.21 5.33
C PHE A 41 8.63 -11.25 6.14
N ALA A 42 9.84 -11.55 5.67
CA ALA A 42 10.74 -12.45 6.38
C ALA A 42 11.14 -11.85 7.74
N PRO A 43 11.11 -12.63 8.84
CA PRO A 43 11.42 -12.13 10.16
C PRO A 43 12.93 -11.91 10.34
N LEU A 44 13.31 -10.73 10.83
CA LEU A 44 14.66 -10.37 11.22
C LEU A 44 14.70 -10.25 12.74
N VAL A 45 15.37 -11.20 13.40
CA VAL A 45 15.37 -11.31 14.86
C VAL A 45 16.55 -10.54 15.44
N LEU A 46 16.27 -9.70 16.42
CA LEU A 46 17.27 -8.92 17.12
C LEU A 46 17.86 -9.66 18.32
N ASN A 47 19.08 -9.31 18.68
CA ASN A 47 19.74 -9.72 19.91
C ASN A 47 19.03 -9.11 21.14
N PRO A 48 19.15 -9.75 22.33
CA PRO A 48 18.57 -9.21 23.55
C PRO A 48 19.08 -7.79 23.86
N ASN A 49 18.18 -6.89 24.24
CA ASN A 49 18.43 -5.47 24.57
C ASN A 49 18.68 -4.54 23.38
N ALA A 50 18.79 -5.04 22.14
CA ALA A 50 18.93 -4.20 20.96
C ALA A 50 17.68 -3.32 20.72
N GLU A 51 16.50 -3.80 21.11
CA GLU A 51 15.25 -3.05 20.96
C GLU A 51 15.23 -1.72 21.74
N ARG A 52 16.05 -1.59 22.79
CA ARG A 52 16.05 -0.39 23.65
C ARG A 52 16.50 0.84 22.88
N ARG A 53 17.50 0.69 22.00
CA ARG A 53 18.01 1.80 21.16
C ARG A 53 17.00 2.19 20.08
N LEU A 54 16.36 1.19 19.46
CA LEU A 54 15.30 1.41 18.47
C LEU A 54 14.11 2.15 19.08
N ARG A 55 13.66 1.73 20.28
CA ARG A 55 12.59 2.42 21.02
C ARG A 55 12.98 3.82 21.49
N ALA A 56 14.27 4.08 21.70
CA ALA A 56 14.79 5.41 22.03
C ALA A 56 14.93 6.32 20.80
N GLY A 57 14.48 5.91 19.60
CA GLY A 57 14.50 6.73 18.39
C GLY A 57 15.76 6.58 17.53
N HIS A 58 16.66 5.65 17.84
CA HIS A 58 17.78 5.34 16.96
C HIS A 58 17.33 4.29 15.95
N VAL A 59 16.84 4.73 14.78
CA VAL A 59 16.20 3.88 13.75
C VAL A 59 17.19 2.98 12.99
N TRP A 60 18.46 2.93 13.41
CA TRP A 60 19.50 2.15 12.75
C TRP A 60 19.79 0.89 13.54
N ILE A 61 19.75 -0.26 12.84
CA ILE A 61 20.07 -1.58 13.36
C ILE A 61 21.43 -1.98 12.81
N TYR A 62 22.39 -2.22 13.70
CA TYR A 62 23.72 -2.70 13.29
C TYR A 62 23.73 -4.22 13.11
N SER A 63 24.63 -4.74 12.30
CA SER A 63 24.81 -6.20 12.12
C SER A 63 25.08 -6.95 13.43
N ASN A 64 25.72 -6.28 14.40
CA ASN A 64 26.01 -6.84 15.74
C ASN A 64 24.77 -6.94 16.63
N GLU A 65 23.69 -6.22 16.28
CA GLU A 65 22.43 -6.21 17.01
C GLU A 65 21.44 -7.25 16.48
N ILE A 66 21.80 -7.97 15.40
CA ILE A 66 20.97 -9.00 14.76
C ILE A 66 21.43 -10.37 15.24
N ASP A 67 20.47 -11.24 15.55
CA ASP A 67 20.75 -12.64 15.85
C ASP A 67 21.01 -13.40 14.54
N THR A 68 22.29 -13.49 14.15
CA THR A 68 22.71 -14.19 12.94
C THR A 68 22.48 -15.70 12.99
N LYS A 69 22.17 -16.29 14.16
CA LYS A 69 21.82 -17.71 14.27
C LYS A 69 20.37 -17.96 13.87
N LYS A 70 19.46 -17.06 14.25
CA LYS A 70 18.03 -17.15 13.92
C LYS A 70 17.67 -16.56 12.57
N SER A 71 18.28 -15.43 12.22
CA SER A 71 18.08 -14.75 10.93
C SER A 71 19.45 -14.40 10.33
N PRO A 72 20.05 -15.29 9.53
CA PRO A 72 21.33 -15.03 8.89
C PRO A 72 21.21 -13.85 7.93
N LEU A 73 21.97 -12.77 8.16
CA LEU A 73 21.89 -11.55 7.35
C LEU A 73 22.25 -11.79 5.87
N LYS A 74 23.05 -12.83 5.58
CA LYS A 74 23.43 -13.24 4.22
C LYS A 74 22.29 -13.87 3.42
N SER A 75 21.21 -14.30 4.08
CA SER A 75 20.05 -14.87 3.41
C SER A 75 19.08 -13.81 2.90
N PHE A 76 19.32 -12.52 3.19
CA PHE A 76 18.51 -11.42 2.74
C PHE A 76 19.17 -10.70 1.56
N GLU A 77 18.36 -10.27 0.60
CA GLU A 77 18.82 -9.40 -0.47
C GLU A 77 18.89 -7.94 -0.01
N ALA A 78 19.84 -7.18 -0.55
CA ALA A 78 19.95 -5.77 -0.25
C ALA A 78 18.69 -5.02 -0.74
N GLY A 79 18.02 -4.30 0.16
CA GLY A 79 16.76 -3.60 -0.14
C GLY A 79 15.50 -4.45 0.05
N GLN A 80 15.63 -5.72 0.46
CA GLN A 80 14.48 -6.55 0.81
C GLN A 80 13.75 -6.03 2.05
N GLN A 81 12.42 -6.00 1.98
CA GLN A 81 11.59 -5.63 3.13
C GLN A 81 11.46 -6.81 4.11
N VAL A 82 11.69 -6.53 5.39
CA VAL A 82 11.73 -7.53 6.47
C VAL A 82 10.88 -7.09 7.65
N HIS A 83 10.40 -8.06 8.44
CA HIS A 83 9.69 -7.81 9.69
C HIS A 83 10.68 -7.85 10.84
N VAL A 84 10.92 -6.74 11.53
CA VAL A 84 11.84 -6.69 12.67
C VAL A 84 11.14 -7.25 13.91
N VAL A 85 11.74 -8.29 14.49
CA VAL A 85 11.22 -9.01 15.66
C VAL A 85 12.23 -8.92 16.80
N GLN A 86 11.73 -8.64 18.00
CA GLN A 86 12.53 -8.63 19.23
C GLN A 86 13.03 -10.02 19.61
N SER A 87 14.03 -10.10 20.49
CA SER A 87 14.56 -11.38 20.98
C SER A 87 13.50 -12.26 21.67
N ASN A 88 12.45 -11.65 22.23
CA ASN A 88 11.30 -12.29 22.88
C ASN A 88 10.21 -12.78 21.90
N GLY A 89 10.40 -12.61 20.58
CA GLY A 89 9.46 -13.03 19.54
C GLY A 89 8.32 -12.04 19.26
N LYS A 90 8.28 -10.87 19.91
CA LYS A 90 7.28 -9.83 19.60
C LYS A 90 7.75 -8.97 18.42
N PRO A 91 6.82 -8.57 17.53
CA PRO A 91 7.12 -7.53 16.55
C PRO A 91 7.48 -6.23 17.30
N LEU A 92 8.50 -5.52 16.81
CA LEU A 92 9.02 -4.33 17.47
C LEU A 92 8.02 -3.17 17.46
#